data_AF-A0A9W6R981-F1
#
_entry.id   AF-A0A9W6R981-F1
#
_cell.length_a   1.000
_cell.length_b   1.000
_cell.length_c   1.000
_cell.angle_alpha   90.00
_cell.angle_beta   90.00
_cell.angle_gamma   90.00
#
_symmetry.space_group_name_H-M   'P 1'
#
loop_
_entity.id
_entity.type
_entity.pdbx_description
1 polymer ?
#
loop_
_entity_poly.entity_id
_entity_poly.type
_entity_poly.pdbx_seq_one_letter_code
_entity_poly.pdbx_strand_id
1 'polypeptide(L)'
;MGDGDTVTCTGAGTPFRPGTDPTAPSPDCGHTYRTSSANQPGQAFPVTATVHWTVAWSGAGQGGTFPDMTTTSTATFRVAESQALNNGGG
;
A
#
# COMPACT_ATOMS: atom_id res chain seq x y z
N MET A 1 -7.00 0.27 2.84
CA MET A 1 -6.71 0.79 1.48
C MET A 1 -7.65 1.91 1.02
N GLY A 2 -8.59 2.38 1.85
CA GLY A 2 -9.48 3.50 1.52
C GLY A 2 -10.72 3.13 0.73
N ASP A 3 -10.71 1.96 0.08
CA ASP A 3 -11.80 1.33 -0.68
C ASP A 3 -12.50 0.19 0.09
N GLY A 4 -12.14 -0.02 1.35
CA GLY A 4 -12.66 -1.10 2.21
C GLY A 4 -11.71 -2.30 2.33
N ASP A 5 -10.73 -2.43 1.44
CA ASP A 5 -9.78 -3.54 1.49
C ASP A 5 -8.69 -3.32 2.54
N THR A 6 -8.20 -4.44 3.09
CA THR A 6 -7.03 -4.51 3.97
C THR A 6 -6.03 -5.47 3.36
N VAL A 7 -4.78 -5.02 3.19
CA VAL A 7 -3.68 -5.85 2.70
C VAL A 7 -2.66 -6.00 3.83
N THR A 8 -2.30 -7.24 4.15
CA THR A 8 -1.22 -7.55 5.09
C THR A 8 0.00 -8.02 4.31
N CYS A 9 1.06 -7.21 4.31
CA CYS A 9 2.33 -7.60 3.74
C CYS A 9 3.09 -8.52 4.71
N THR A 10 3.53 -9.69 4.27
CA THR A 10 4.41 -10.56 5.05
C THR A 10 5.85 -10.41 4.56
N GLY A 11 6.77 -10.03 5.45
CA GLY A 11 8.20 -9.89 5.14
C GLY A 11 8.59 -8.51 4.62
N ALA A 12 9.84 -8.38 4.18
CA ALA A 12 10.46 -7.10 3.83
C ALA A 12 10.02 -6.52 2.47
N GLY A 13 9.31 -7.29 1.64
CA GLY A 13 8.93 -6.93 0.28
C GLY A 13 10.10 -6.97 -0.72
N THR A 14 9.81 -6.60 -1.97
CA THR A 14 10.78 -6.66 -3.07
C THR A 14 11.60 -5.37 -3.04
N PRO A 15 12.95 -5.45 -2.93
CA PRO A 15 13.79 -4.27 -3.04
C PRO A 15 13.57 -3.55 -4.37
N PHE A 16 13.40 -2.23 -4.30
CA PHE A 16 13.28 -1.40 -5.50
C PHE A 16 14.53 -1.52 -6.38
N ARG A 17 14.34 -1.76 -7.69
CA ARG A 17 15.42 -1.80 -8.67
C ARG A 17 15.15 -0.76 -9.76
N PRO A 18 16.11 0.12 -10.10
CA PRO A 18 15.95 1.02 -11.23
C PRO A 18 15.62 0.25 -12.52
N GLY A 19 14.68 0.76 -13.31
CA GLY A 19 14.25 0.13 -14.58
C GLY A 19 13.13 -0.91 -14.46
N THR A 20 12.58 -1.15 -13.27
CA THR A 20 11.32 -1.90 -13.13
C THR A 20 10.16 -1.11 -13.73
N ASP A 21 9.24 -1.80 -14.41
CA ASP A 21 8.01 -1.21 -14.92
C ASP A 21 7.20 -0.61 -13.75
N PRO A 22 6.98 0.71 -13.71
CA PRO A 22 6.25 1.36 -12.63
C PRO A 22 4.76 0.99 -12.61
N THR A 23 4.24 0.40 -13.69
CA THR A 23 2.84 -0.05 -13.80
C THR A 23 2.65 -1.52 -13.48
N ALA A 24 3.74 -2.29 -13.37
CA ALA A 24 3.65 -3.69 -12.99
C ALA A 24 3.11 -3.80 -11.55
N PRO A 25 2.19 -4.76 -11.30
CA PRO A 25 1.71 -4.99 -9.94
C PRO A 25 2.87 -5.39 -9.04
N SER A 26 2.91 -4.83 -7.83
CA SER A 26 3.91 -5.19 -6.82
C SER A 26 3.84 -6.71 -6.57
N PRO A 27 4.95 -7.44 -6.69
CA PRO A 27 4.95 -8.90 -6.62
C PRO A 27 4.70 -9.43 -5.20
N ASP A 28 5.04 -8.65 -4.17
CA ASP A 28 5.02 -9.13 -2.78
C ASP A 28 3.92 -8.50 -1.94
N CYS A 29 3.62 -7.22 -2.20
CA CYS A 29 2.56 -6.53 -1.48
C CYS A 29 2.03 -5.38 -2.33
N GLY A 30 1.06 -5.70 -3.18
CA GLY A 30 0.39 -4.77 -4.07
C GLY A 30 -1.10 -4.73 -3.82
N HIS A 31 -1.70 -3.59 -4.14
CA HIS A 31 -3.15 -3.43 -4.21
C HIS A 31 -3.51 -2.75 -5.51
N THR A 32 -4.52 -3.27 -6.21
CA THR A 32 -5.02 -2.65 -7.44
C THR A 32 -6.46 -2.23 -7.21
N TYR A 33 -6.70 -0.93 -7.27
CA TYR A 33 -8.03 -0.36 -7.20
C TYR A 33 -8.84 -0.74 -8.44
N ARG A 34 -10.04 -1.30 -8.22
CA ARG A 34 -10.96 -1.70 -9.30
C ARG A 34 -12.11 -0.73 -9.51
N THR A 35 -12.22 0.29 -8.67
CA THR A 35 -13.31 1.27 -8.68
C THR A 35 -12.75 2.70 -8.65
N SER A 36 -13.51 3.62 -9.25
CA SER A 36 -13.19 5.05 -9.24
C SER A 36 -13.24 5.63 -7.82
N SER A 37 -12.32 6.54 -7.51
CA SER A 37 -12.35 7.30 -6.26
C SER A 37 -13.30 8.50 -6.30
N ALA A 38 -14.01 8.73 -7.41
CA ALA A 38 -14.86 9.91 -7.61
C ALA A 38 -15.96 10.09 -6.55
N ASN A 39 -16.47 9.00 -5.98
CA ASN A 39 -17.51 9.02 -4.94
C ASN A 39 -16.94 9.07 -3.52
N GLN A 40 -15.62 9.13 -3.35
CA GLN A 40 -15.00 9.24 -2.03
C GLN A 40 -14.88 10.70 -1.59
N PRO A 41 -14.84 10.99 -0.27
CA PRO A 41 -14.49 12.31 0.22
C PRO A 41 -13.17 12.81 -0.37
N GLY A 42 -13.17 14.05 -0.90
CA GLY A 42 -12.00 14.60 -1.57
C GLY A 42 -11.64 13.92 -2.91
N GLN A 43 -12.51 13.04 -3.42
CA GLN A 43 -12.34 12.27 -4.65
C GLN A 43 -11.07 11.40 -4.64
N ALA A 44 -10.66 10.92 -3.47
CA ALA A 44 -9.44 10.15 -3.28
C ALA A 44 -9.63 9.05 -2.21
N PHE A 45 -8.87 7.97 -2.34
CA PHE A 45 -8.76 6.94 -1.32
C PHE A 45 -7.69 7.34 -0.29
N PRO A 46 -8.03 7.50 1.00
CA PRO A 46 -7.04 7.60 2.06
C PRO A 46 -6.48 6.21 2.39
N VAL A 47 -5.17 6.05 2.28
CA VAL A 47 -4.46 4.80 2.58
C VAL A 47 -3.61 5.02 3.82
N THR A 48 -3.87 4.23 4.85
CA THR A 48 -3.03 4.15 6.05
C THR A 48 -2.21 2.87 5.99
N ALA A 49 -0.89 2.99 6.11
CA ALA A 49 0.04 1.88 6.25
C ALA A 49 0.61 1.88 7.67
N THR A 50 0.60 0.72 8.32
CA THR A 50 1.18 0.51 9.65
C THR A 50 2.27 -0.55 9.54
N VAL A 51 3.49 -0.20 9.93
CA VAL A 51 4.63 -1.12 9.99
C VAL A 51 4.89 -1.47 11.45
N HIS A 52 5.02 -2.75 11.75
CA HIS A 52 5.42 -3.25 13.06
C HIS A 52 6.89 -3.64 13.03
N TRP A 53 7.65 -3.17 14.02
CA TRP A 53 9.10 -3.37 14.12
C TRP A 53 9.45 -4.17 15.37
N THR A 54 10.30 -5.18 15.17
CA THR A 54 11.01 -5.85 16.26
C THR A 54 12.47 -5.42 16.18
N VAL A 55 12.94 -4.67 17.18
CA VAL A 55 14.31 -4.15 17.21
C VAL A 55 15.05 -4.76 18.39
N ALA A 56 16.10 -5.52 18.10
CA ALA A 56 17.02 -6.10 19.08
C ALA A 56 18.31 -5.30 19.16
N TRP A 57 18.89 -5.18 20.35
CA TRP A 57 20.16 -4.49 20.59
C TRP A 57 21.08 -5.30 21.50
N SER A 58 22.38 -5.04 21.38
CA SER A 58 23.42 -5.61 22.24
C SER A 58 24.56 -4.61 22.42
N GLY A 59 25.06 -4.44 23.64
CA GLY A 59 26.17 -3.53 23.96
C GLY A 59 26.64 -3.64 25.41
N ALA A 60 27.92 -3.44 25.66
CA ALA A 60 28.54 -3.46 27.01
C ALA A 60 28.21 -4.72 27.85
N GLY A 61 28.09 -5.89 27.21
CA GLY A 61 27.73 -7.14 27.88
C GLY A 61 26.23 -7.29 28.19
N GLN A 62 25.40 -6.36 27.75
CA GLN A 62 23.95 -6.39 27.90
C GLN A 62 23.28 -6.47 26.52
N GLY A 63 21.98 -6.79 26.53
CA GLY A 63 21.15 -6.76 25.35
C GLY A 63 19.68 -6.83 25.71
N GLY A 64 18.84 -6.70 24.70
CA GLY A 64 17.40 -6.79 24.85
C GLY A 64 16.67 -6.50 23.55
N THR A 65 15.36 -6.55 23.63
CA THR A 65 14.45 -6.17 22.54
C THR A 65 13.64 -4.98 22.99
N PHE A 66 13.45 -4.00 22.12
CA PHE A 66 12.48 -2.94 22.37
C PHE A 66 11.06 -3.52 22.38
N PRO A 67 10.12 -2.92 23.14
CA PRO A 67 8.70 -3.25 23.04
C PRO A 67 8.18 -3.09 21.62
N ASP A 68 7.01 -3.68 21.33
CA ASP A 68 6.35 -3.55 20.03
C ASP A 68 6.28 -2.09 19.59
N MET A 69 6.96 -1.81 18.48
CA MET A 69 7.10 -0.46 17.95
C MET A 69 6.42 -0.39 16.60
N THR A 70 5.62 0.65 16.39
CA THR A 70 4.86 0.84 15.16
C THR A 70 5.19 2.16 14.49
N THR A 71 5.18 2.17 13.16
CA THR A 71 5.24 3.39 12.35
C THR A 71 4.01 3.42 11.46
N THR A 72 3.24 4.50 11.55
CA THR A 72 2.03 4.69 10.75
C THR A 72 2.21 5.87 9.83
N SER A 73 1.82 5.71 8.56
CA SER A 73 1.82 6.78 7.57
C SER A 73 0.54 6.75 6.75
N THR A 74 0.09 7.92 6.31
CA THR A 74 -1.12 8.08 5.50
C THR A 74 -0.79 8.78 4.19
N ALA A 75 -1.29 8.25 3.08
CA ALA A 75 -1.21 8.83 1.75
C ALA A 75 -2.59 8.85 1.09
N THR A 76 -2.78 9.71 0.08
CA THR A 76 -4.05 9.81 -0.66
C THR A 76 -3.83 9.49 -2.14
N PHE A 77 -4.70 8.64 -2.69
CA PHE A 77 -4.61 8.18 -4.08
C PHE A 77 -5.89 8.52 -4.85
N ARG A 78 -5.75 9.12 -6.04
CA ARG A 78 -6.87 9.36 -6.96
C ARG A 78 -6.91 8.24 -8.00
N VAL A 79 -8.07 7.64 -8.21
CA VAL A 79 -8.29 6.57 -9.18
C VAL A 79 -9.38 7.01 -10.13
N ALA A 80 -8.99 7.26 -11.39
CA ALA A 80 -9.90 7.61 -12.46
C ALA A 80 -10.48 6.36 -13.12
N GLU A 81 -11.66 6.51 -13.72
CA GLU A 81 -12.29 5.47 -14.54
C GLU A 81 -12.45 6.00 -15.97
N SER A 82 -12.22 5.14 -16.96
CA SER A 82 -12.47 5.43 -18.37
C SER A 82 -13.64 4.58 -18.83
N GLN A 83 -14.75 5.23 -19.20
CA GLN A 83 -15.94 4.59 -19.72
C GLN A 83 -15.90 4.61 -21.25
N ALA A 84 -16.10 3.44 -21.88
CA ALA A 84 -16.30 3.34 -23.32
C ALA A 84 -17.77 3.04 -23.61
N LEU A 85 -18.39 3.82 -24.48
CA LEU A 85 -19.73 3.52 -25.00
C LEU A 85 -19.60 2.50 -26.14
N ASN A 86 -19.98 1.25 -25.89
CA ASN A 86 -20.16 0.29 -26.98
C ASN A 86 -21.53 0.55 -27.61
N ASN A 87 -21.55 1.35 -28.67
CA ASN A 87 -22.76 1.55 -29.47
C ASN A 87 -22.97 0.31 -30.37
N GLY A 88 -23.39 -0.80 -29.77
CA GLY A 88 -23.85 -1.98 -30.50
C GLY A 88 -25.24 -1.71 -31.08
N GLY A 89 -25.27 -1.02 -32.22
CA GLY A 89 -26.50 -0.76 -32.96
C GLY A 89 -27.12 -2.06 -33.48
N GLY A 90 -28.42 -2.20 -33.25
CA GLY A 90 -29.33 -3.10 -33.94
C GLY A 90 -30.55 -2.30 -34.38
#